data_AF-A0A4Q3W8L0-F1
#
_entry.id   AF-A0A4Q3W8L0-F1
#
_cell.length_a   1.000
_cell.length_b   1.000
_cell.length_c   1.000
_cell.angle_alpha   90.00
_cell.angle_beta   90.00
_cell.angle_gamma   90.00
#
_symmetry.space_group_name_H-M   'P 1'
#
loop_
_entity.id
_entity.type
_entity.pdbx_description
1 polymer ?
#
loop_
_entity_poly.entity_id
_entity_poly.type
_entity_poly.pdbx_seq_one_letter_code
_entity_poly.pdbx_strand_id
1 'polypeptide(L)'
;MIYLNIDGEETSAWVTEISNRNHHMFKVSFLNGYENIFFTDVETGDWVEEDLGFTDLAKTVGRHLRPFLKSPIHVPKLLVWHCQLNDDRVLNFGFFCYNKGVNKLYEIYGANKKYLYTLMDMDNDEWQIMGNSASAINCIDPVFVEQVIQILPLYSEDYR
;
A
#
# COMPACT_ATOMS: atom_id res chain seq x y z
N MET A 1 19.04 13.39 -2.92
CA MET A 1 19.85 12.41 -3.66
C MET A 1 20.45 11.44 -2.66
N ILE A 2 20.54 10.16 -3.01
CA ILE A 2 21.20 9.12 -2.23
C ILE A 2 22.31 8.48 -3.07
N TYR A 3 23.34 7.95 -2.41
CA TYR A 3 24.44 7.20 -3.02
C TYR A 3 24.37 5.77 -2.52
N LEU A 4 24.48 4.81 -3.42
CA LEU A 4 24.21 3.39 -3.19
C LEU A 4 25.35 2.57 -3.78
N ASN A 5 25.61 1.40 -3.20
CA ASN A 5 26.41 0.36 -3.84
C ASN A 5 25.49 -0.84 -4.09
N ILE A 6 25.32 -1.19 -5.36
CA ILE A 6 24.47 -2.31 -5.81
C ILE A 6 25.37 -3.25 -6.60
N ASP A 7 25.45 -4.51 -6.18
CA ASP A 7 26.28 -5.54 -6.82
C ASP A 7 27.76 -5.15 -7.01
N GLY A 8 28.29 -4.31 -6.12
CA GLY A 8 29.67 -3.83 -6.16
C GLY A 8 29.86 -2.55 -6.97
N GLU A 9 28.82 -2.06 -7.66
CA GLU A 9 28.87 -0.82 -8.44
C GLU A 9 28.31 0.36 -7.64
N GLU A 10 29.08 1.45 -7.57
CA GLU A 10 28.62 2.70 -6.99
C GLU A 10 27.64 3.40 -7.95
N THR A 11 26.49 3.79 -7.42
CA THR A 11 25.47 4.52 -8.16
C THR A 11 24.86 5.63 -7.29
N SER A 12 24.10 6.52 -7.93
CA SER A 12 23.32 7.53 -7.24
C SER A 12 21.92 7.62 -7.80
N ALA A 13 20.99 8.04 -6.94
CA ALA A 13 19.59 8.18 -7.30
C ALA A 13 18.99 9.46 -6.73
N TRP A 14 18.11 10.07 -7.54
CA TRP A 14 17.24 11.14 -7.10
C TRP A 14 16.05 10.55 -6.35
N VAL A 15 15.66 11.21 -5.26
CA VAL A 15 14.62 10.72 -4.37
C VAL A 15 13.62 11.85 -4.17
N THR A 16 12.34 11.54 -4.36
CA THR A 16 11.22 12.46 -4.10
C THR A 16 10.22 11.76 -3.20
N GLU A 17 9.93 12.35 -2.03
CA GLU A 17 8.92 11.86 -1.10
C GLU A 17 7.53 11.96 -1.73
N ILE A 18 6.76 10.87 -1.66
CA ILE A 18 5.35 10.85 -2.01
C ILE A 18 4.55 10.85 -0.70
N SER A 19 3.72 11.86 -0.51
CA SER A 19 2.90 11.96 0.70
C SER A 19 1.88 10.83 0.74
N ASN A 20 1.98 9.99 1.77
CA ASN A 20 1.01 8.94 2.07
C ASN A 20 0.94 8.74 3.60
N ARG A 21 -0.28 8.66 4.14
CA ARG A 21 -0.53 8.45 5.57
C ARG A 21 -0.29 7.01 6.03
N ASN A 22 -0.36 6.04 5.12
CA ASN A 22 -0.31 4.61 5.42
C ASN A 22 1.06 3.99 5.07
N HIS A 23 1.83 4.64 4.19
CA HIS A 23 3.16 4.18 3.80
C HIS A 23 4.15 5.33 3.85
N HIS A 24 5.40 5.02 4.20
CA HIS A 24 6.50 5.84 3.73
C HIS A 24 6.73 5.51 2.26
N MET A 25 6.57 6.49 1.37
CA MET A 25 6.68 6.28 -0.07
C MET A 25 7.66 7.27 -0.68
N PHE A 26 8.52 6.76 -1.56
CA PHE A 26 9.47 7.57 -2.29
C PHE A 26 9.53 7.13 -3.74
N LYS A 27 9.49 8.10 -4.64
CA LYS A 27 9.90 7.91 -6.02
C LYS A 27 11.42 7.97 -6.08
N VAL A 28 12.06 6.95 -6.65
CA VAL A 28 13.52 6.88 -6.79
C VAL A 28 13.87 6.72 -8.26
N SER A 29 14.66 7.66 -8.77
CA SER A 29 15.08 7.72 -10.18
C SER A 29 16.60 7.60 -10.26
N PHE A 30 17.09 6.52 -10.86
CA PHE A 30 18.50 6.20 -11.03
C PHE A 30 19.09 6.80 -12.30
N LEU A 31 20.40 7.02 -12.33
CA LEU A 31 21.09 7.60 -13.49
C LEU A 31 21.03 6.73 -14.76
N ASN A 32 20.88 5.40 -14.60
CA ASN A 32 20.73 4.47 -15.71
C ASN A 32 19.34 4.49 -16.36
N GLY A 33 18.44 5.36 -15.88
CA GLY A 33 17.07 5.49 -16.38
C GLY A 33 16.04 4.59 -15.69
N TYR A 34 16.46 3.69 -14.80
CA TYR A 34 15.52 2.95 -13.97
C TYR A 34 14.83 3.89 -12.97
N GLU A 35 13.53 3.73 -12.82
CA GLU A 35 12.72 4.52 -11.91
C GLU A 35 11.63 3.62 -11.32
N ASN A 36 11.46 3.70 -10.00
CA ASN A 36 10.38 2.97 -9.32
C ASN A 36 9.89 3.74 -8.09
N ILE A 37 8.71 3.34 -7.60
CA ILE A 37 8.19 3.74 -6.30
C ILE A 37 8.60 2.68 -5.28
N PHE A 38 9.22 3.15 -4.21
CA PHE A 38 9.63 2.34 -3.07
C PHE A 38 8.79 2.72 -1.87
N PHE A 39 8.24 1.73 -1.18
CA PHE A 39 7.42 1.97 0.00
C PHE A 39 7.58 0.93 1.09
N THR A 40 7.23 1.29 2.32
CA THR A 40 7.26 0.36 3.46
C THR A 40 5.99 -0.49 3.48
N ASP A 41 6.14 -1.81 3.53
CA ASP A 41 5.04 -2.75 3.78
C ASP A 41 4.42 -2.50 5.17
N VAL A 42 3.09 -2.56 5.24
CA VAL A 42 2.36 -2.29 6.49
C VAL A 42 2.29 -3.48 7.44
N GLU A 43 2.76 -4.66 7.05
CA GLU A 43 2.77 -5.82 7.94
C GLU A 43 4.16 -5.97 8.59
N THR A 44 5.23 -5.70 7.84
CA THR A 44 6.61 -5.94 8.25
C THR A 44 7.42 -4.67 8.50
N GLY A 45 7.06 -3.55 7.87
CA GLY A 45 7.89 -2.35 7.80
C GLY A 45 9.09 -2.46 6.84
N ASP A 46 9.23 -3.60 6.15
CA ASP A 46 10.26 -3.79 5.13
C ASP A 46 9.94 -2.98 3.86
N TRP A 47 10.97 -2.71 3.07
CA TRP A 47 10.83 -1.92 1.85
C TRP A 47 10.48 -2.78 0.65
N VAL A 48 9.58 -2.25 -0.18
CA VAL A 48 8.96 -2.89 -1.33
C VAL A 48 9.16 -2.00 -2.55
N GLU A 49 9.57 -2.57 -3.67
CA GLU A 49 9.40 -1.96 -5.00
C GLU A 49 8.00 -2.21 -5.50
N GLU A 50 7.33 -1.18 -6.02
CA GLU A 50 5.94 -1.27 -6.45
C GLU A 50 5.68 -2.37 -7.48
N ASP A 51 6.59 -2.53 -8.44
CA ASP A 51 6.44 -3.47 -9.55
C ASP A 51 7.04 -4.86 -9.26
N LEU A 52 8.05 -4.94 -8.38
CA LEU A 52 8.86 -6.15 -8.18
C LEU A 52 8.73 -6.77 -6.78
N GLY A 53 8.10 -6.06 -5.84
CA GLY A 53 7.91 -6.53 -4.47
C GLY A 53 9.18 -6.40 -3.62
N PHE A 54 9.46 -7.42 -2.80
CA PHE A 54 10.59 -7.43 -1.90
C PHE A 54 11.89 -7.79 -2.64
N THR A 55 12.70 -6.79 -2.97
CA THR A 55 13.98 -6.96 -3.67
C THR A 55 15.17 -6.52 -2.79
N ASP A 56 16.38 -6.99 -3.11
CA ASP A 56 17.60 -6.50 -2.47
C ASP A 56 17.83 -5.01 -2.74
N LEU A 57 17.36 -4.52 -3.89
CA LEU A 57 17.35 -3.10 -4.21
C LEU A 57 16.43 -2.34 -3.26
N ALA A 58 15.19 -2.80 -3.06
CA ALA A 58 14.26 -2.20 -2.12
C ALA A 58 14.83 -2.15 -0.69
N LYS A 59 15.45 -3.25 -0.24
CA LYS A 59 16.12 -3.32 1.05
C LYS A 59 17.27 -2.32 1.17
N THR A 60 18.06 -2.16 0.11
CA THR A 60 19.22 -1.26 0.09
C THR A 60 18.78 0.20 0.06
N VAL A 61 17.92 0.56 -0.90
CA VAL A 61 17.29 1.89 -0.98
C VAL A 61 16.64 2.25 0.35
N GLY A 62 15.88 1.34 0.93
CA GLY A 62 15.21 1.54 2.22
C GLY A 62 16.15 1.91 3.36
N ARG A 63 17.33 1.27 3.47
CA ARG A 63 18.34 1.64 4.48
C ARG A 63 18.82 3.08 4.30
N HIS A 64 19.03 3.50 3.05
CA HIS A 64 19.45 4.87 2.74
C HIS A 64 18.31 5.89 2.90
N LEU A 65 17.05 5.45 2.81
CA LEU A 65 15.89 6.31 3.00
C LEU A 65 15.50 6.51 4.46
N ARG A 66 15.90 5.61 5.37
CA ARG A 66 15.61 5.69 6.82
C ARG A 66 15.87 7.07 7.45
N PRO A 67 16.99 7.78 7.17
CA PRO A 67 17.24 9.10 7.76
C PRO A 67 16.26 10.18 7.34
N PHE A 68 15.54 10.00 6.22
CA PHE A 68 14.57 10.97 5.72
C PHE A 68 13.15 10.75 6.29
N LEU A 69 12.95 9.69 7.07
CA LEU A 69 11.65 9.39 7.68
C LEU A 69 11.36 10.38 8.81
N LYS A 70 10.27 11.15 8.64
CA LYS A 70 9.86 12.20 9.59
C LYS A 70 9.03 11.69 10.78
N SER A 71 8.53 10.45 10.72
CA SER A 71 7.63 9.87 11.73
C SER A 71 8.19 8.57 12.30
N PRO A 72 7.92 8.27 13.58
CA PRO A 72 8.42 7.07 14.22
C PRO A 72 7.78 5.78 13.66
N ILE A 73 8.40 4.68 14.08
CA ILE A 73 8.25 3.30 13.62
C ILE A 73 6.78 2.90 13.41
N HIS A 74 6.53 2.43 12.20
CA HIS A 74 5.33 1.73 11.74
C HIS A 74 4.83 0.71 12.78
N VAL A 75 3.58 0.82 13.23
CA VAL A 75 2.91 -0.24 14.00
C VAL A 75 2.38 -1.26 12.99
N PRO A 76 2.85 -2.53 13.03
CA PRO A 76 2.38 -3.58 12.13
C PRO A 76 0.85 -3.69 12.13
N LYS A 77 0.26 -3.60 10.94
CA LYS A 77 -1.14 -3.95 10.70
C LYS A 77 -1.15 -5.35 10.12
N LEU A 78 -1.76 -6.30 10.82
CA LEU A 78 -1.94 -7.65 10.28
C LEU A 78 -3.13 -7.62 9.32
N LEU A 79 -2.86 -7.75 8.03
CA LEU A 79 -3.89 -7.69 7.00
C LEU A 79 -4.59 -9.04 6.86
N VAL A 80 -5.89 -9.01 6.64
CA VAL A 80 -6.65 -10.17 6.17
C VAL A 80 -6.59 -10.19 4.66
N TRP A 81 -6.11 -11.29 4.08
CA TRP A 81 -5.98 -11.44 2.64
C TRP A 81 -7.14 -12.25 2.06
N HIS A 82 -7.77 -11.70 1.05
CA HIS A 82 -8.76 -12.40 0.23
C HIS A 82 -8.13 -12.73 -1.14
N CYS A 83 -8.34 -13.96 -1.60
CA CYS A 83 -7.93 -14.40 -2.92
C CYS A 83 -9.01 -15.29 -3.53
N GLN A 84 -9.52 -14.91 -4.70
CA GLN A 84 -10.53 -15.63 -5.46
C GLN A 84 -10.18 -15.63 -6.95
N LEU A 85 -10.50 -16.72 -7.65
CA LEU A 85 -10.37 -16.84 -9.10
C LEU A 85 -11.76 -16.75 -9.74
N ASN A 86 -12.00 -15.74 -10.58
CA ASN A 86 -13.26 -15.53 -11.32
C ASN A 86 -12.93 -15.36 -12.80
N ASP A 87 -13.44 -16.26 -13.66
CA ASP A 87 -13.28 -16.20 -15.12
C ASP A 87 -11.84 -15.86 -15.58
N ASP A 88 -10.87 -16.66 -15.10
CA ASP A 88 -9.42 -16.49 -15.33
C ASP A 88 -8.79 -15.20 -14.79
N ARG A 89 -9.53 -14.41 -14.01
CA ARG A 89 -9.02 -13.24 -13.29
C ARG A 89 -8.87 -13.54 -11.81
N VAL A 90 -7.70 -13.26 -11.26
CA VAL A 90 -7.43 -13.37 -9.83
C VAL A 90 -7.82 -12.05 -9.17
N LEU A 91 -8.82 -12.10 -8.29
CA LEU A 91 -9.14 -11.03 -7.35
C LEU A 91 -8.35 -11.28 -6.07
N ASN A 92 -7.32 -10.46 -5.81
CA ASN A 92 -6.47 -10.59 -4.64
C ASN A 92 -6.26 -9.22 -3.98
N PHE A 93 -6.66 -9.11 -2.73
CA PHE A 93 -6.52 -7.89 -1.94
C PHE A 93 -6.39 -8.18 -0.46
N GLY A 94 -5.72 -7.29 0.25
CA GLY A 94 -5.61 -7.30 1.70
C GLY A 94 -6.51 -6.22 2.29
N PHE A 95 -7.01 -6.43 3.50
CA PHE A 95 -7.71 -5.39 4.23
C PHE A 95 -7.41 -5.39 5.72
N PHE A 96 -7.53 -4.21 6.32
CA PHE A 96 -7.47 -4.02 7.77
C PHE A 96 -8.73 -3.31 8.26
N CYS A 97 -9.46 -3.97 9.16
CA CYS A 97 -10.71 -3.47 9.71
C CYS A 97 -10.48 -2.79 11.07
N TYR A 98 -11.07 -1.61 11.27
CA TYR A 98 -11.06 -0.92 12.56
C TYR A 98 -12.27 0.00 12.71
N ASN A 99 -12.59 0.38 13.94
CA ASN A 99 -13.65 1.34 14.24
C ASN A 99 -13.06 2.73 14.47
N LYS A 100 -13.73 3.77 13.97
CA LYS A 100 -13.43 5.16 14.27
C LYS A 100 -14.70 5.87 14.72
N GLY A 101 -14.88 5.94 16.04
CA GLY A 101 -16.17 6.35 16.60
C GLY A 101 -17.20 5.26 16.35
N VAL A 102 -18.33 5.64 15.74
CA VAL A 102 -19.42 4.70 15.39
C VAL A 102 -19.22 4.03 14.03
N ASN A 103 -18.33 4.57 13.19
CA ASN A 103 -18.15 4.08 11.83
C ASN A 103 -17.14 2.94 11.80
N LYS A 104 -17.45 1.90 11.00
CA LYS A 104 -16.54 0.80 10.68
C LYS A 104 -15.79 1.13 9.39
N LEU A 105 -14.46 0.99 9.41
CA LEU A 105 -13.59 1.31 8.29
C LEU A 105 -12.74 0.11 7.90
N TYR A 106 -12.46 0.02 6.61
CA TYR A 106 -11.62 -0.99 6.00
C TYR A 106 -10.57 -0.29 5.15
N GLU A 107 -9.31 -0.34 5.56
CA GLU A 107 -8.21 0.01 4.67
C GLU A 107 -7.99 -1.12 3.68
N ILE A 108 -7.98 -0.81 2.39
CA ILE A 108 -7.84 -1.77 1.30
C ILE A 108 -6.46 -1.66 0.69
N TYR A 109 -5.82 -2.80 0.51
CA TYR A 109 -4.47 -2.97 0.00
C TYR A 109 -4.48 -3.87 -1.22
N GLY A 110 -3.72 -3.50 -2.26
CA GLY A 110 -3.52 -4.33 -3.44
C GLY A 110 -2.65 -5.56 -3.13
N ALA A 111 -2.64 -6.54 -4.05
CA ALA A 111 -1.80 -7.73 -3.96
C ALA A 111 -0.30 -7.42 -3.74
N ASN A 112 0.17 -6.27 -4.24
CA ASN A 112 1.53 -5.78 -4.04
C ASN A 112 1.76 -5.10 -2.68
N LYS A 113 0.84 -5.24 -1.71
CA LYS A 113 0.88 -4.62 -0.36
C LYS A 113 0.68 -3.10 -0.35
N LYS A 114 0.44 -2.44 -1.49
CA LYS A 114 0.21 -1.00 -1.53
C LYS A 114 -1.21 -0.64 -1.12
N TYR A 115 -1.34 0.34 -0.24
CA TYR A 115 -2.61 0.95 0.14
C TYR A 115 -3.27 1.60 -1.08
N LEU A 116 -4.53 1.27 -1.29
CA LEU A 116 -5.34 1.81 -2.38
C LEU A 116 -6.27 2.92 -1.86
N TYR A 117 -7.16 2.58 -0.94
CA TYR A 117 -8.18 3.46 -0.38
C TYR A 117 -8.74 2.90 0.92
N THR A 118 -9.54 3.68 1.64
CA THR A 118 -10.30 3.24 2.80
C THR A 118 -11.78 3.24 2.45
N LEU A 119 -12.49 2.17 2.76
CA LEU A 119 -13.93 2.09 2.69
C LEU A 119 -14.52 2.33 4.07
N MET A 120 -15.57 3.14 4.14
CA MET A 120 -16.39 3.33 5.34
C MET A 120 -17.77 2.73 5.10
N ASP A 121 -18.16 1.85 6.01
CA ASP A 121 -19.49 1.25 6.07
C ASP A 121 -20.44 2.24 6.75
N MET A 122 -21.55 2.59 6.08
CA MET A 122 -22.51 3.58 6.54
C MET A 122 -23.80 2.91 7.01
N ASP A 123 -24.49 3.52 7.97
CA ASP A 123 -25.71 2.97 8.57
C ASP A 123 -26.93 2.89 7.61
N ASN A 124 -26.77 3.25 6.34
CA ASN A 124 -27.80 3.29 5.30
C ASN A 124 -27.53 2.33 4.13
N ASP A 125 -26.75 1.27 4.37
CA ASP A 125 -26.32 0.28 3.35
C ASP A 125 -25.47 0.89 2.21
N GLU A 126 -24.96 2.11 2.38
CA GLU A 126 -24.04 2.76 1.45
C GLU A 126 -22.60 2.66 1.92
N TRP A 127 -21.67 2.85 0.99
CA TRP A 127 -20.25 2.84 1.27
C TRP A 127 -19.59 4.13 0.81
N GLN A 128 -18.78 4.73 1.68
CA GLN A 128 -18.00 5.92 1.34
C GLN A 128 -16.54 5.55 1.07
N ILE A 129 -16.04 5.91 -0.10
CA ILE A 129 -14.62 5.75 -0.45
C ILE A 129 -13.84 6.97 0.04
N MET A 130 -12.81 6.72 0.85
CA MET A 130 -11.88 7.73 1.35
C MET A 130 -10.50 7.53 0.70
N GLY A 131 -9.98 8.56 0.04
CA GLY A 131 -8.67 8.54 -0.62
C GLY A 131 -7.63 9.43 0.07
N ASN A 132 -6.34 9.14 -0.15
CA ASN A 132 -5.23 9.94 0.39
C ASN A 132 -4.88 11.17 -0.49
N SER A 133 -5.32 11.18 -1.76
CA SER A 133 -5.20 12.33 -2.66
C SER A 133 -6.32 12.33 -3.71
N ALA A 134 -6.72 13.52 -4.17
CA ALA A 134 -7.70 13.66 -5.24
C ALA A 134 -7.26 12.97 -6.55
N SER A 135 -5.95 12.79 -6.75
CA SER A 135 -5.38 12.05 -7.87
C SER A 135 -5.52 10.53 -7.76
N ALA A 136 -5.51 9.96 -6.54
CA ALA A 136 -5.66 8.52 -6.33
C ALA A 136 -7.10 8.05 -6.60
N ILE A 137 -8.09 8.88 -6.31
CA ILE A 137 -9.52 8.56 -6.50
C ILE A 137 -9.88 8.39 -7.99
N ASN A 138 -9.24 9.16 -8.87
CA ASN A 138 -9.53 9.09 -10.31
C ASN A 138 -9.03 7.81 -11.00
N CYS A 139 -8.19 7.03 -10.33
CA CYS A 139 -7.64 5.77 -10.86
C CYS A 139 -8.25 4.54 -10.20
N ILE A 140 -9.28 4.69 -9.36
CA ILE A 140 -9.94 3.58 -8.70
C ILE A 140 -10.83 2.86 -9.72
N ASP A 141 -10.57 1.57 -9.93
CA ASP A 141 -11.42 0.69 -10.73
C ASP A 141 -12.76 0.44 -10.00
N PRO A 142 -13.90 0.94 -10.53
CA PRO A 142 -15.19 0.77 -9.87
C PRO A 142 -15.62 -0.69 -9.74
N VAL A 143 -15.24 -1.54 -10.70
CA VAL A 143 -15.59 -2.97 -10.69
C VAL A 143 -14.89 -3.67 -9.53
N PHE A 144 -13.61 -3.36 -9.33
CA PHE A 144 -12.85 -3.89 -8.20
C PHE A 144 -13.45 -3.43 -6.85
N VAL A 145 -13.84 -2.16 -6.74
CA VAL A 145 -14.47 -1.65 -5.50
C VAL A 145 -15.77 -2.37 -5.18
N GLU A 146 -16.64 -2.55 -6.18
CA GLU A 146 -17.92 -3.24 -5.99
C GLU A 146 -17.70 -4.68 -5.51
N GLN A 147 -16.73 -5.39 -6.10
CA GLN A 147 -16.35 -6.74 -5.67
C GLN A 147 -15.85 -6.75 -4.22
N VAL A 148 -14.98 -5.81 -3.84
CA VAL A 148 -14.49 -5.69 -2.45
C VAL A 148 -15.66 -5.47 -1.49
N ILE A 149 -16.59 -4.54 -1.79
CA ILE A 149 -17.77 -4.25 -0.96
C ILE A 149 -18.64 -5.49 -0.77
N GLN A 150 -18.83 -6.31 -1.81
CA GLN A 150 -19.61 -7.54 -1.71
C GLN A 150 -18.92 -8.62 -0.84
N ILE A 151 -17.59 -8.60 -0.79
CA ILE A 151 -16.77 -9.60 -0.09
C ILE A 151 -16.57 -9.27 1.39
N LEU A 152 -16.36 -7.99 1.74
CA LEU A 152 -16.05 -7.58 3.11
C LEU A 152 -17.04 -8.09 4.18
N PRO A 153 -18.37 -8.09 3.95
CA PRO A 153 -19.34 -8.63 4.90
C PRO A 153 -19.12 -10.11 5.25
N LEU A 154 -18.53 -10.91 4.34
CA LEU A 154 -18.26 -12.32 4.57
C LEU A 154 -17.23 -12.54 5.70
N TYR A 155 -16.39 -11.54 5.97
CA TYR A 155 -15.40 -11.56 7.04
C TYR A 155 -15.91 -10.90 8.33
N SER A 156 -17.11 -10.31 8.31
CA SER A 156 -17.60 -9.50 9.44
C SER A 156 -18.11 -10.34 10.63
N GLU A 157 -18.36 -11.63 10.44
CA GLU A 157 -18.79 -12.55 11.51
C GLU A 157 -17.64 -12.94 12.45
N ASP A 158 -16.38 -12.84 12.01
CA ASP A 158 -15.19 -13.21 12.80
C ASP A 158 -14.74 -12.10 13.78
N TYR A 159 -15.37 -10.92 13.75
CA TYR A 159 -14.98 -9.74 14.54
C TYR A 159 -16.09 -9.22 15.48
N ARG A 160 -17.08 -10.06 15.81
CA ARG A 160 -18.10 -9.78 16.85
C ARG A 160 -17.71 -10.30 18.23
#